data_AF-A0A1F7X6G8-F1
#
_entry.id   AF-A0A1F7X6G8-F1
#
_cell.length_a   1.000
_cell.length_b   1.000
_cell.length_c   1.000
_cell.angle_alpha   90.00
_cell.angle_beta   90.00
_cell.angle_gamma   90.00
#
_symmetry.space_group_name_H-M   'P 1'
#
loop_
_entity.id
_entity.type
_entity.pdbx_description
1 polymer ?
#
loop_
_entity_poly.entity_id
_entity_poly.type
_entity_poly.pdbx_seq_one_letter_code
_entity_poly.pdbx_strand_id
1 'polypeptide(L)' 'MLSILFLNNGKGDAVTGHYFWKVMINDTTIAKGELKNHRRALGWQGLLRKFVKSLEKERQK' A
#
# COMPACT_ATOMS: atom_id res chain seq x y z
N MET A 1 5.62 -15.67 -9.49
CA MET A 1 5.35 -15.21 -8.10
C MET A 1 4.62 -13.89 -8.14
N LEU A 2 3.44 -13.76 -7.53
CA LEU A 2 2.79 -12.47 -7.33
C LEU A 2 3.18 -11.95 -5.96
N SER A 3 3.69 -10.71 -5.90
CA SER A 3 4.08 -10.08 -4.63
C SER A 3 3.61 -8.64 -4.56
N ILE A 4 3.37 -8.18 -3.33
CA ILE A 4 3.03 -6.80 -3.04
C ILE A 4 4.08 -6.27 -2.07
N LEU A 5 4.81 -5.26 -2.50
CA LEU A 5 5.83 -4.60 -1.70
C LEU A 5 5.26 -3.31 -1.11
N PHE A 6 5.36 -3.15 0.20
CA PHE A 6 5.08 -1.89 0.90
C PHE A 6 6.39 -1.31 1.44
N LEU A 7 6.74 -0.12 0.99
CA LEU A 7 7.92 0.63 1.45
C LEU A 7 7.47 1.88 2.20
N ASN A 8 7.95 2.08 3.42
CA ASN A 8 7.71 3.32 4.15
C ASN A 8 8.31 4.50 3.38
N ASN A 9 7.56 5.57 3.18
CA ASN A 9 8.01 6.75 2.42
C ASN A 9 8.64 7.86 3.29
N GLY A 10 8.80 7.62 4.59
CA GLY A 10 9.41 8.54 5.56
C GLY A 10 8.49 9.65 6.08
N LYS A 11 7.24 9.77 5.57
CA LYS A 11 6.31 10.85 5.94
C LYS A 11 5.32 10.50 7.07
N GLY A 12 5.46 9.31 7.65
CA GLY A 12 4.62 8.87 8.77
C GLY A 12 5.18 9.23 10.13
N ASP A 13 4.34 9.08 11.15
CA ASP A 13 4.65 9.28 12.55
C ASP A 13 4.50 7.96 13.34
N ALA A 14 4.49 8.03 14.67
CA ALA A 14 4.37 6.88 15.57
C ALA A 14 3.00 6.17 15.48
N VAL A 15 1.95 6.87 15.07
CA VAL A 15 0.57 6.39 14.96
C VAL A 15 0.21 6.05 13.51
N THR A 16 0.71 6.84 12.57
CA THR A 16 0.31 6.81 11.15
C THR A 16 1.48 6.48 10.23
N GLY A 17 1.28 5.50 9.35
CA GLY A 17 2.23 5.09 8.32
C GLY A 17 1.81 5.56 6.93
N HIS A 18 2.80 5.92 6.11
CA HIS A 18 2.65 6.29 4.71
C HIS A 18 3.58 5.41 3.88
N TYR A 19 3.05 4.80 2.82
CA TYR A 19 3.74 3.74 2.10
C TYR A 19 3.67 3.97 0.60
N PHE A 20 4.79 3.76 -0.09
CA PHE A 20 4.76 3.40 -1.51
C PHE A 20 4.43 1.92 -1.63
N TRP A 21 3.53 1.57 -2.54
CA TRP A 21 3.22 0.18 -2.83
C TRP A 21 3.55 -0.15 -4.28
N LYS A 22 3.96 -1.41 -4.51
CA LYS A 22 4.16 -2.00 -5.83
C LYS A 22 3.53 -3.37 -5.88
N VAL A 23 2.82 -3.67 -6.96
CA VAL A 23 2.39 -5.03 -7.32
C VAL A 23 3.34 -5.55 -8.37
N MET A 24 3.93 -6.72 -8.13
CA MET A 24 4.98 -7.28 -8.98
C MET A 24 4.66 -8.72 -9.37
N ILE A 25 4.91 -9.07 -10.63
CA ILE A 25 4.95 -10.45 -11.12
C ILE A 25 6.42 -10.78 -11.36
N ASN A 26 6.95 -11.69 -10.55
CA ASN A 26 8.39 -11.95 -10.44
C ASN A 26 9.12 -10.66 -10.03
N ASP A 27 9.89 -10.07 -10.93
CA ASP A 27 10.64 -8.80 -10.77
C ASP A 27 9.96 -7.61 -11.47
N THR A 28 8.95 -7.86 -12.29
CA THR A 28 8.30 -6.85 -13.11
C THR A 28 7.19 -6.15 -12.33
N THR A 29 7.32 -4.84 -12.13
CA THR A 29 6.27 -4.01 -11.50
C THR A 29 5.12 -3.78 -12.48
N ILE A 30 3.92 -4.25 -12.14
CA ILE A 30 2.71 -4.11 -12.97
C ILE A 30 1.77 -3.00 -12.48
N ALA A 31 1.86 -2.60 -11.22
CA ALA A 31 1.13 -1.48 -10.67
C ALA A 31 1.92 -0.86 -9.51
N LYS A 32 1.74 0.44 -9.29
CA LYS A 32 2.37 1.17 -8.20
C LYS A 32 1.50 2.34 -7.75
N GLY A 33 1.67 2.74 -6.51
CA GLY A 33 1.00 3.92 -6.00
C GLY A 33 1.45 4.28 -4.60
N GLU A 34 0.66 5.15 -3.95
CA GLU A 34 0.92 5.63 -2.61
C GLU A 34 -0.31 5.41 -1.72
N LEU A 35 -0.05 4.96 -0.49
CA LEU A 35 -1.05 4.75 0.54
C LEU A 35 -0.72 5.63 1.74
N LYS A 36 -1.52 6.67 1.96
CA LYS A 36 -1.32 7.69 3.01
C LYS A 36 -2.19 7.41 4.22
N ASN A 37 -1.79 7.88 5.41
CA ASN A 37 -2.62 7.88 6.63
C ASN A 37 -3.10 6.48 7.08
N HIS A 38 -2.26 5.44 7.00
CA HIS A 38 -2.61 4.13 7.57
C HIS A 38 -2.34 4.12 9.07
N ARG A 39 -3.34 3.82 9.91
CA ARG A 39 -3.13 3.68 11.37
C ARG A 39 -2.35 2.39 11.65
N ARG A 40 -1.13 2.52 12.19
CA ARG A 40 -0.21 1.39 12.46
C ARG A 40 -0.79 0.36 13.43
N ALA A 41 -1.61 0.80 14.38
CA ALA A 41 -2.28 -0.08 15.34
C ALA A 41 -3.22 -1.11 14.68
N LEU A 42 -3.66 -0.88 13.43
CA LEU A 42 -4.47 -1.84 12.67
C LEU A 42 -3.64 -2.98 12.06
N GLY A 43 -2.31 -2.93 12.19
CA GLY A 43 -1.39 -3.91 11.65
C GLY A 43 -1.45 -4.07 10.13
N TRP A 44 -0.76 -5.10 9.63
CA TRP A 44 -0.69 -5.39 8.20
C TRP A 44 -2.06 -5.72 7.57
N GLN A 45 -2.99 -6.29 8.35
CA GLN A 45 -4.35 -6.58 7.88
C GLN A 45 -5.12 -5.30 7.54
N GLY A 46 -5.02 -4.27 8.40
CA GLY A 46 -5.60 -2.96 8.13
C GLY A 46 -4.95 -2.26 6.95
N LEU A 47 -3.65 -2.48 6.73
CA LEU A 47 -2.91 -1.95 5.59
C LEU A 47 -3.43 -2.55 4.28
N LEU A 48 -3.57 -3.88 4.22
CA LEU A 48 -4.11 -4.58 3.04
C LEU A 48 -5.55 -4.18 2.73
N ARG A 49 -6.42 -4.08 3.74
CA ARG A 49 -7.81 -3.60 3.53
C ARG A 49 -7.84 -2.21 2.91
N LYS A 50 -6.94 -1.32 3.36
CA LYS A 50 -6.83 0.04 2.81
C LYS A 50 -6.28 0.04 1.39
N PHE A 51 -5.34 -0.85 1.08
CA PHE A 51 -4.79 -1.04 -0.25
C PHE A 51 -5.85 -1.53 -1.25
N VAL A 52 -6.64 -2.55 -0.90
CA VAL A 52 -7.73 -3.03 -1.76
C VAL A 52 -8.71 -1.90 -2.07
N LYS A 53 -9.10 -1.11 -1.06
CA LYS A 53 -9.96 0.07 -1.24
C LYS A 53 -9.34 1.15 -2.14
N SER A 54 -8.01 1.30 -2.18
CA SER A 54 -7.39 2.25 -3.11
C SER A 54 -7.43 1.74 -4.55
N LEU A 55 -7.25 0.44 -4.77
CA LEU A 55 -7.36 -0.16 -6.10
C LEU A 55 -8.77 -0.04 -6.68
N GLU A 56 -9.80 -0.25 -5.86
CA GLU A 56 -11.21 -0.08 -6.27
C GLU A 56 -11.50 1.34 -6.78
N LYS A 57 -10.89 2.36 -6.16
CA LYS A 57 -11.04 3.76 -6.59
C LYS A 57 -10.30 4.06 -7.88
N GLU A 58 -9.16 3.43 -8.12
CA GLU A 58 -8.41 3.59 -9.37
C GLU A 58 -9.16 2.96 -10.55
N ARG A 59 -9.81 1.81 -10.35
CA ARG A 59 -10.63 1.14 -11.38
C ARG A 59 -11.86 1.95 -11.82
N GLN A 60 -12.36 2.85 -10.97
CA GLN A 60 -13.52 3.70 -11.25
C GLN A 60 -13.17 4.99 -12.00
N LYS A 61 -11.89 5.27 -12.24
CA LYS A 61 -11.40 6.40 -13.02
C LYS A 61 -11.02 5.96 -14.41
#